data_AF-A0A2V8RTS3-F1
#
_entry.id   AF-A0A2V8RTS3-F1
#
_cell.length_a   1.000
_cell.length_b   1.000
_cell.length_c   1.000
_cell.angle_alpha   90.00
_cell.angle_beta   90.00
_cell.angle_gamma   90.00
#
_symmetry.space_group_name_H-M   'P 1'
#
loop_
_entity.id
_entity.type
_entity.pdbx_description
1 polymer ?
#
loop_
_entity_poly.entity_id
_entity_poly.type
_entity_poly.pdbx_seq_one_letter_code
_entity_poly.pdbx_strand_id
1 'polypeptide(L)'
;MHFILRGSTFFFLFLFAGNLSAQTFQKRMLEGVSSKHERSALATEGGVPVIVTASSDVHGTGVGYDTIISTSSVTGRGIISAGFDLVYDETVVQYNGCSVAGTMAQNLTPTCNLTGPGVGGAGKVTIILFGAIPLADTTPGVGGELLKINFTVVGGTGGSTPLTFQNFEFNEGDPPNTTVPGSLVVLAPTAAQVVVSGRVVTNSGRGLAKTVVTITDGSGFVRSGFSNSFGYFQIFDVPAGSTYFISARAKGYTFASELLPVEDQITGLILTAEQ
;
A
#
# COMPACT_ATOMS: atom_id res chain seq x y z
N MET A 1 -27.87 15.95 -79.24
CA MET A 1 -28.01 16.73 -80.49
C MET A 1 -28.03 18.21 -80.11
N HIS A 2 -27.07 19.01 -80.61
CA HIS A 2 -26.95 20.49 -80.55
C HIS A 2 -27.28 21.31 -79.26
N PHE A 3 -26.23 21.61 -78.47
CA PHE A 3 -25.60 22.94 -78.22
C PHE A 3 -26.38 24.28 -77.93
N ILE A 4 -25.83 25.05 -76.95
CA ILE A 4 -25.73 26.55 -76.77
C ILE A 4 -26.87 27.37 -76.10
N LEU A 5 -26.73 27.60 -74.78
CA LEU A 5 -26.40 28.88 -74.05
C LEU A 5 -27.09 30.26 -74.29
N ARG A 6 -27.33 30.97 -73.15
CA ARG A 6 -27.55 32.43 -72.89
C ARG A 6 -28.89 33.07 -73.32
N GLY A 7 -29.45 34.10 -72.67
CA GLY A 7 -29.10 34.82 -71.41
C GLY A 7 -29.77 36.21 -71.29
N SER A 8 -29.88 36.77 -70.07
CA SER A 8 -30.29 38.17 -69.71
C SER A 8 -31.75 38.62 -69.98
N THR A 9 -32.61 38.93 -68.97
CA THR A 9 -32.69 40.01 -67.95
C THR A 9 -33.15 41.39 -68.43
N PHE A 10 -34.28 41.88 -67.91
CA PHE A 10 -34.64 43.31 -67.64
C PHE A 10 -35.95 43.33 -66.80
N PHE A 11 -36.48 44.49 -66.36
CA PHE A 11 -36.19 45.14 -65.06
C PHE A 11 -37.37 46.07 -64.65
N PHE A 12 -37.83 46.11 -63.39
CA PHE A 12 -38.60 47.27 -62.85
C PHE A 12 -38.49 47.45 -61.31
N LEU A 13 -38.88 48.65 -60.86
CA LEU A 13 -38.30 49.42 -59.74
C LEU A 13 -39.40 50.06 -58.87
N PHE A 14 -39.17 50.24 -57.55
CA PHE A 14 -39.81 51.32 -56.77
C PHE A 14 -38.97 51.81 -55.56
N LEU A 15 -39.15 53.10 -55.23
CA LEU A 15 -38.50 53.91 -54.19
C LEU A 15 -39.54 54.25 -53.08
N PHE A 16 -39.27 54.76 -51.86
CA PHE A 16 -38.09 55.19 -51.05
C PHE A 16 -38.59 55.31 -49.57
N ALA A 17 -37.84 55.57 -48.48
CA ALA A 17 -36.42 55.74 -48.14
C ALA A 17 -36.25 55.55 -46.60
N GLY A 18 -35.03 55.63 -46.04
CA GLY A 18 -34.82 55.68 -44.58
C GLY A 18 -33.39 55.38 -44.12
N ASN A 19 -32.54 56.41 -44.04
CA ASN A 19 -31.12 56.27 -43.72
C ASN A 19 -30.91 56.00 -42.21
N LEU A 20 -30.48 54.80 -41.82
CA LEU A 20 -29.91 54.55 -40.49
C LEU A 20 -28.44 54.11 -40.63
N SER A 21 -27.56 54.94 -40.08
CA SER A 21 -26.10 54.91 -40.16
C SER A 21 -25.45 53.51 -40.07
N ALA A 22 -24.38 53.31 -40.86
CA ALA A 22 -23.60 52.07 -41.00
C ALA A 22 -22.98 51.51 -39.70
N GLN A 23 -23.05 52.25 -38.58
CA GLN A 23 -22.60 51.83 -37.25
C GLN A 23 -23.27 50.53 -36.75
N THR A 24 -24.56 50.32 -37.05
CA THR A 24 -25.28 49.11 -36.61
C THR A 24 -24.84 47.86 -37.40
N PHE A 25 -24.34 48.02 -38.62
CA PHE A 25 -23.93 46.91 -39.48
C PHE A 25 -22.51 46.41 -39.14
N GLN A 26 -21.57 47.31 -38.81
CA GLN A 26 -20.24 46.89 -38.32
C GLN A 26 -20.33 46.10 -37.01
N LYS A 27 -21.24 46.47 -36.09
CA LYS A 27 -21.43 45.71 -34.84
C LYS A 27 -21.92 44.27 -35.10
N ARG A 28 -22.86 44.08 -36.04
CA ARG A 28 -23.33 42.75 -36.43
C ARG A 28 -22.34 41.94 -37.29
N MET A 29 -21.44 42.59 -38.04
CA MET A 29 -20.35 41.87 -38.72
C MET A 29 -19.25 41.40 -37.75
N LEU A 30 -18.96 42.15 -36.68
CA LEU A 30 -18.01 41.71 -35.65
C LEU A 30 -18.55 40.55 -34.80
N GLU A 31 -19.87 40.49 -34.58
CA GLU A 31 -20.53 39.35 -33.93
C GLU A 31 -20.65 38.11 -34.85
N GLY A 32 -20.55 38.28 -36.18
CA GLY A 32 -20.77 37.23 -37.18
C GLY A 32 -19.51 36.51 -37.72
N VAL A 33 -18.31 37.01 -37.42
CA VAL A 33 -17.03 36.42 -37.88
C VAL A 33 -16.17 35.93 -36.70
N SER A 34 -16.80 35.61 -35.57
CA SER A 34 -16.19 34.71 -34.58
C SER A 34 -16.20 33.29 -35.17
N SER A 35 -15.16 32.97 -35.94
CA SER A 35 -15.08 31.74 -36.71
C SER A 35 -15.08 30.54 -35.78
N LYS A 36 -16.13 29.71 -35.87
CA LYS A 36 -16.16 28.24 -36.06
C LYS A 36 -14.90 27.41 -35.76
N HIS A 37 -14.16 27.77 -34.72
CA HIS A 37 -13.42 26.89 -33.84
C HIS A 37 -14.34 26.59 -32.65
N GLU A 38 -15.53 26.06 -32.94
CA GLU A 38 -16.00 24.93 -32.16
C GLU A 38 -14.94 23.83 -32.35
N ARG A 39 -13.87 23.92 -31.55
CA ARG A 39 -13.26 22.71 -31.04
C ARG A 39 -14.43 21.95 -30.48
N SER A 40 -14.77 20.83 -31.12
CA SER A 40 -15.66 19.85 -30.50
C SER A 40 -15.06 19.60 -29.14
N ALA A 41 -15.73 20.12 -28.11
CA ALA A 41 -15.41 19.81 -26.74
C ALA A 41 -15.85 18.37 -26.56
N LEU A 42 -14.99 17.45 -27.02
CA LEU A 42 -14.81 16.17 -26.35
C LEU A 42 -14.70 16.55 -24.88
N ALA A 43 -15.73 16.21 -24.10
CA ALA A 43 -15.81 16.65 -22.72
C ALA A 43 -14.66 15.99 -21.97
N THR A 44 -13.56 16.72 -21.83
CA THR A 44 -12.42 16.27 -21.03
C THR A 44 -12.96 16.01 -19.63
N GLU A 45 -12.71 14.84 -19.07
CA GLU A 45 -13.13 14.48 -17.71
C GLU A 45 -12.48 15.35 -16.60
N GLY A 46 -11.80 16.45 -16.93
CA GLY A 46 -11.02 17.31 -16.02
C GLY A 46 -11.78 17.98 -14.87
N GLY A 47 -13.07 17.66 -14.67
CA GLY A 47 -13.82 17.98 -13.45
C GLY A 47 -13.88 16.85 -12.42
N VAL A 48 -13.64 15.59 -12.81
CA VAL A 48 -13.67 14.43 -11.90
C VAL A 48 -12.25 14.19 -11.38
N PRO A 49 -12.01 14.19 -10.07
CA PRO A 49 -10.67 13.97 -9.54
C PRO A 49 -10.17 12.56 -9.84
N VAL A 50 -8.90 12.44 -10.21
CA VAL A 50 -8.22 11.15 -10.28
C VAL A 50 -7.95 10.67 -8.85
N ILE A 51 -8.52 9.54 -8.48
CA ILE A 51 -8.28 8.93 -7.17
C ILE A 51 -6.87 8.33 -7.18
N VAL A 52 -6.10 8.59 -6.13
CA VAL A 52 -4.74 8.04 -5.94
C VAL A 52 -4.70 7.30 -4.61
N THR A 53 -4.26 6.05 -4.63
CA THR A 53 -4.33 5.16 -3.45
C THR A 53 -2.99 4.50 -3.21
N ALA A 54 -2.47 4.61 -1.99
CA ALA A 54 -1.36 3.78 -1.51
C ALA A 54 -1.91 2.45 -0.94
N SER A 55 -1.18 1.36 -1.13
CA SER A 55 -1.58 0.04 -0.61
C SER A 55 -1.64 0.00 0.92
N SER A 56 -2.52 -0.86 1.44
CA SER A 56 -2.52 -1.29 2.84
C SER A 56 -1.94 -2.70 2.93
N ASP A 57 -0.71 -2.77 3.43
CA ASP A 57 0.15 -3.95 3.41
C ASP A 57 0.34 -4.54 4.81
N VAL A 58 0.74 -5.80 4.87
CA VAL A 58 0.84 -6.58 6.11
C VAL A 58 2.04 -7.54 6.02
N HIS A 59 3.13 -7.23 6.73
CA HIS A 59 4.42 -7.93 6.60
C HIS A 59 5.14 -8.11 7.94
N GLY A 60 6.03 -9.10 8.05
CA GLY A 60 6.87 -9.31 9.24
C GLY A 60 8.11 -8.42 9.27
N THR A 61 8.71 -8.25 10.44
CA THR A 61 9.99 -7.53 10.62
C THR A 61 11.10 -8.13 9.75
N GLY A 62 11.93 -7.27 9.14
CA GLY A 62 13.03 -7.65 8.25
C GLY A 62 12.62 -7.92 6.80
N VAL A 63 11.32 -7.91 6.48
CA VAL A 63 10.84 -8.11 5.11
C VAL A 63 11.00 -6.83 4.28
N GLY A 64 11.60 -6.94 3.10
CA GLY A 64 11.53 -5.93 2.04
C GLY A 64 10.26 -6.12 1.21
N TYR A 65 9.53 -5.05 0.93
CA TYR A 65 8.27 -5.08 0.17
C TYR A 65 8.05 -3.81 -0.66
N ASP A 66 7.12 -3.87 -1.61
CA ASP A 66 6.72 -2.75 -2.45
C ASP A 66 5.35 -2.23 -2.02
N THR A 67 5.29 -1.03 -1.46
CA THR A 67 4.02 -0.28 -1.40
C THR A 67 3.67 0.17 -2.82
N ILE A 68 2.46 -0.16 -3.26
CA ILE A 68 1.94 0.20 -4.58
C ILE A 68 1.16 1.50 -4.45
N ILE A 69 1.56 2.51 -5.22
CA ILE A 69 0.77 3.70 -5.51
C ILE A 69 -0.01 3.42 -6.78
N SER A 70 -1.33 3.51 -6.71
CA SER A 70 -2.25 3.23 -7.82
C SER A 70 -3.15 4.44 -8.10
N THR A 71 -3.72 4.51 -9.30
CA THR A 71 -4.73 5.53 -9.64
C THR A 71 -5.98 4.91 -10.25
N SER A 72 -7.10 5.63 -10.17
CA SER A 72 -8.22 5.46 -11.11
C SER A 72 -7.79 5.80 -12.54
N SER A 73 -8.68 5.55 -13.51
CA SER A 73 -8.52 5.92 -14.93
C SER A 73 -7.83 7.26 -15.15
N VAL A 74 -6.75 7.23 -15.93
CA VAL A 74 -6.03 8.40 -16.47
C VAL A 74 -6.19 8.54 -17.99
N THR A 75 -7.02 7.69 -18.62
CA THR A 75 -7.31 7.75 -20.06
C THR A 75 -7.77 9.15 -20.47
N GLY A 76 -7.05 9.75 -21.43
CA GLY A 76 -7.36 11.07 -21.98
C GLY A 76 -7.06 12.25 -21.05
N ARG A 77 -6.50 12.03 -19.85
CA ARG A 77 -6.20 13.09 -18.87
C ARG A 77 -4.94 13.91 -19.16
N GLY A 78 -4.06 13.43 -20.06
CA GLY A 78 -2.87 14.18 -20.47
C GLY A 78 -1.79 14.32 -19.37
N ILE A 79 -1.81 13.46 -18.36
CA ILE A 79 -0.87 13.51 -17.23
C ILE A 79 0.53 13.16 -17.68
N ILE A 80 1.47 14.11 -17.63
CA ILE A 80 2.89 13.93 -17.98
C ILE A 80 3.82 14.04 -16.77
N SER A 81 3.32 14.52 -15.63
CA SER A 81 4.03 14.48 -14.35
C SER A 81 3.11 14.22 -13.16
N ALA A 82 3.71 13.76 -12.06
CA ALA A 82 3.07 13.63 -10.75
C ALA A 82 4.10 13.95 -9.66
N GLY A 83 3.74 14.80 -8.70
CA GLY A 83 4.59 15.17 -7.56
C GLY A 83 3.86 14.94 -6.25
N PHE A 84 4.54 14.39 -5.24
CA PHE A 84 4.01 14.28 -3.87
C PHE A 84 5.10 14.00 -2.84
N ASP A 85 4.80 14.32 -1.59
CA ASP A 85 5.48 13.77 -0.42
C ASP A 85 4.70 12.56 0.11
N LEU A 86 5.39 11.47 0.45
CA LEU A 86 4.83 10.37 1.26
C LEU A 86 5.45 10.42 2.66
N VAL A 87 4.60 10.55 3.67
CA VAL A 87 4.95 10.57 5.09
C VAL A 87 4.62 9.22 5.72
N TYR A 88 5.56 8.70 6.51
CA TYR A 88 5.50 7.42 7.20
C TYR A 88 6.22 7.49 8.56
N ASP A 89 6.30 6.38 9.28
CA ASP A 89 7.05 6.23 10.55
C ASP A 89 8.29 5.37 10.28
N GLU A 90 9.47 5.96 10.43
CA GLU A 90 10.75 5.32 10.12
C GLU A 90 11.21 4.31 11.18
N THR A 91 10.57 4.30 12.34
CA THR A 91 10.74 3.25 13.36
C THR A 91 9.96 1.99 13.00
N VAL A 92 9.04 2.08 12.03
CA VAL A 92 8.26 0.95 11.51
C VAL A 92 8.77 0.48 10.14
N VAL A 93 9.08 1.41 9.22
CA VAL A 93 9.61 1.09 7.88
C VAL A 93 10.77 1.99 7.46
N GLN A 94 11.79 1.43 6.83
CA GLN A 94 12.86 2.21 6.19
C GLN A 94 12.70 2.18 4.67
N TYR A 95 12.81 3.35 4.04
CA TYR A 95 12.74 3.48 2.58
C TYR A 95 14.02 2.97 1.92
N ASN A 96 13.86 2.14 0.88
CA ASN A 96 14.94 1.52 0.13
C ASN A 96 15.02 1.95 -1.34
N GLY A 97 13.97 2.58 -1.89
CA GLY A 97 13.94 2.99 -3.30
C GLY A 97 12.53 3.19 -3.85
N CYS A 98 12.44 3.47 -5.15
CA CYS A 98 11.19 3.48 -5.89
C CYS A 98 11.40 2.95 -7.32
N SER A 99 10.32 2.49 -7.96
CA SER A 99 10.37 1.92 -9.32
C SER A 99 9.08 2.13 -10.09
N VAL A 100 9.20 2.50 -11.36
CA VAL A 100 8.11 2.55 -12.35
C VAL A 100 8.13 1.33 -13.29
N ALA A 101 8.94 0.31 -12.99
CA ALA A 101 9.05 -0.88 -13.84
C ALA A 101 7.72 -1.68 -13.84
N GLY A 102 7.13 -1.82 -15.03
CA GLY A 102 5.85 -2.48 -15.23
C GLY A 102 4.63 -1.68 -14.74
N THR A 103 4.78 -0.39 -14.43
CA THR A 103 3.67 0.49 -14.05
C THR A 103 3.24 1.37 -15.23
N MET A 104 2.11 2.07 -15.11
CA MET A 104 1.65 3.05 -16.11
C MET A 104 2.66 4.19 -16.33
N ALA A 105 3.51 4.46 -15.34
CA ALA A 105 4.56 5.47 -15.41
C ALA A 105 5.90 4.95 -15.97
N GLN A 106 5.96 3.75 -16.56
CA GLN A 106 7.21 3.18 -17.11
C GLN A 106 7.94 4.05 -18.14
N ASN A 107 7.25 5.03 -18.76
CA ASN A 107 7.79 5.99 -19.72
C ASN A 107 8.14 7.36 -19.08
N LEU A 108 7.89 7.54 -17.78
CA LEU A 108 8.28 8.72 -17.02
C LEU A 108 9.60 8.45 -16.27
N THR A 109 10.33 9.51 -15.98
CA THR A 109 11.53 9.47 -15.14
C THR A 109 11.14 9.67 -13.68
N PRO A 110 11.36 8.68 -12.79
CA PRO A 110 11.17 8.86 -11.36
C PRO A 110 12.38 9.53 -10.71
N THR A 111 12.11 10.46 -9.80
CA THR A 111 13.05 10.98 -8.80
C THR A 111 12.42 10.78 -7.44
N CYS A 112 13.05 9.99 -6.56
CA CYS A 112 12.52 9.66 -5.24
C CYS A 112 13.60 9.89 -4.18
N ASN A 113 13.53 11.06 -3.53
CA ASN A 113 14.54 11.53 -2.60
C ASN A 113 14.03 11.44 -1.16
N LEU A 114 14.83 10.86 -0.27
CA LEU A 114 14.64 11.04 1.17
C LEU A 114 14.87 12.51 1.51
N THR A 115 13.84 13.17 2.02
CA THR A 115 13.87 14.60 2.39
C THR A 115 13.80 14.82 3.90
N GLY A 116 13.80 13.74 4.69
CA GLY A 116 14.26 13.75 6.08
C GLY A 116 14.00 12.44 6.81
N PRO A 117 14.94 11.97 7.65
CA PRO A 117 14.59 11.29 8.89
C PRO A 117 14.11 12.36 9.87
N GLY A 118 12.81 12.40 10.13
CA GLY A 118 12.18 13.45 10.91
C GLY A 118 12.47 13.35 12.39
N VAL A 119 12.35 14.48 13.10
CA VAL A 119 12.47 14.50 14.55
C VAL A 119 11.35 13.64 15.16
N GLY A 120 11.73 12.63 15.93
CA GLY A 120 10.76 11.74 16.60
C GLY A 120 10.27 10.55 15.76
N GLY A 121 10.98 10.17 14.69
CA GLY A 121 10.71 8.94 13.94
C GLY A 121 9.76 9.10 12.74
N ALA A 122 9.48 10.33 12.29
CA ALA A 122 8.64 10.56 11.12
C ALA A 122 9.48 10.57 9.82
N GLY A 123 9.33 9.57 8.96
CA GLY A 123 10.02 9.52 7.67
C GLY A 123 9.28 10.32 6.58
N LYS A 124 10.03 10.95 5.67
CA LYS A 124 9.47 11.55 4.45
C LYS A 124 10.31 11.25 3.21
N VAL A 125 9.64 10.78 2.16
CA VAL A 125 10.18 10.67 0.80
C VAL A 125 9.41 11.60 -0.14
N THR A 126 10.14 12.39 -0.93
CA THR A 126 9.58 13.25 -1.98
C THR A 126 9.73 12.56 -3.33
N ILE A 127 8.60 12.35 -4.01
CA ILE A 127 8.50 11.70 -5.33
C ILE A 127 8.20 12.78 -6.37
N ILE A 128 8.92 12.73 -7.49
CA ILE A 128 8.61 13.45 -8.72
C ILE A 128 8.70 12.47 -9.89
N LEU A 129 7.60 12.31 -10.65
CA LEU A 129 7.57 11.62 -11.92
C LEU A 129 7.41 12.67 -13.02
N PHE A 130 8.19 12.61 -14.11
CA PHE A 130 8.03 13.53 -15.25
C PHE A 130 8.45 12.90 -16.59
N GLY A 131 7.87 13.37 -17.69
CA GLY A 131 8.20 12.90 -19.03
C GLY A 131 7.47 13.66 -20.14
N ALA A 132 7.58 13.18 -21.37
CA ALA A 132 6.92 13.78 -22.54
C ALA A 132 5.76 12.93 -23.09
N ILE A 133 5.61 11.69 -22.61
CA ILE A 133 4.53 10.77 -23.01
C ILE A 133 3.53 10.72 -21.85
N PRO A 134 2.25 11.06 -22.07
CA PRO A 134 1.24 10.97 -21.01
C PRO A 134 1.09 9.55 -20.46
N LEU A 135 0.72 9.45 -19.18
CA LEU A 135 0.27 8.21 -18.58
C LEU A 135 -0.91 7.63 -19.38
N ALA A 136 -0.93 6.30 -19.48
CA ALA A 136 -2.00 5.53 -20.09
C ALA A 136 -2.36 4.37 -19.18
N ASP A 137 -3.65 4.06 -19.07
CA ASP A 137 -4.11 2.92 -18.28
C ASP A 137 -3.55 1.60 -18.83
N THR A 138 -3.23 0.65 -17.95
CA THR A 138 -2.88 -0.73 -18.40
C THR A 138 -4.09 -1.41 -19.05
N THR A 139 -5.29 -1.08 -18.59
CA THR A 139 -6.58 -1.41 -19.21
C THR A 139 -7.38 -0.12 -19.41
N PRO A 140 -7.67 0.32 -20.65
CA PRO A 140 -8.31 1.61 -20.92
C PRO A 140 -9.61 1.83 -20.11
N GLY A 141 -9.66 2.95 -19.38
CA GLY A 141 -10.80 3.36 -18.56
C GLY A 141 -10.81 2.80 -17.13
N VAL A 142 -9.77 2.06 -16.71
CA VAL A 142 -9.71 1.43 -15.38
C VAL A 142 -8.74 2.15 -14.43
N GLY A 143 -7.55 2.53 -14.93
CA GLY A 143 -6.42 2.95 -14.11
C GLY A 143 -5.42 1.81 -13.90
N GLY A 144 -4.67 1.84 -12.79
CA GLY A 144 -3.66 0.83 -12.48
C GLY A 144 -2.53 1.33 -11.57
N GLU A 145 -1.42 0.60 -11.55
CA GLU A 145 -0.22 0.98 -10.79
C GLU A 145 0.47 2.20 -11.41
N LEU A 146 0.77 3.21 -10.60
CA LEU A 146 1.55 4.39 -10.96
C LEU A 146 3.03 4.19 -10.61
N LEU A 147 3.31 3.78 -9.36
CA LEU A 147 4.66 3.71 -8.80
C LEU A 147 4.73 2.62 -7.72
N LYS A 148 5.89 1.96 -7.61
CA LYS A 148 6.26 1.11 -6.47
C LYS A 148 7.24 1.86 -5.58
N ILE A 149 7.01 1.86 -4.28
CA ILE A 149 7.91 2.44 -3.27
C ILE A 149 8.41 1.28 -2.40
N ASN A 150 9.72 1.05 -2.43
CA ASN A 150 10.34 -0.09 -1.77
C ASN A 150 10.63 0.28 -0.30
N PHE A 151 10.13 -0.52 0.62
CA PHE A 151 10.33 -0.37 2.07
C PHE A 151 10.90 -1.65 2.67
N THR A 152 11.69 -1.52 3.74
CA THR A 152 12.07 -2.62 4.64
C THR A 152 11.34 -2.44 5.96
N VAL A 153 10.65 -3.46 6.45
CA VAL A 153 10.02 -3.43 7.78
C VAL A 153 11.09 -3.51 8.87
N VAL A 154 11.16 -2.52 9.75
CA VAL A 154 12.10 -2.47 10.89
C VAL A 154 11.40 -2.45 12.24
N GLY A 155 10.10 -2.14 12.28
CA GLY A 155 9.31 -2.13 13.50
C GLY A 155 9.09 -3.52 14.09
N GLY A 156 8.81 -3.55 15.40
CA GLY A 156 8.39 -4.76 16.09
C GLY A 156 6.93 -5.14 15.81
N THR A 157 6.58 -6.39 16.15
CA THR A 157 5.22 -6.94 16.09
C THR A 157 4.14 -5.99 16.62
N GLY A 158 3.07 -5.81 15.84
CA GLY A 158 1.96 -4.92 16.18
C GLY A 158 2.25 -3.43 15.97
N GLY A 159 3.48 -3.07 15.61
CA GLY A 159 3.79 -1.74 15.06
C GLY A 159 2.99 -1.48 13.79
N SER A 160 2.68 -0.21 13.52
CA SER A 160 1.91 0.19 12.35
C SER A 160 2.31 1.59 11.92
N THR A 161 2.31 1.84 10.61
CA THR A 161 2.58 3.16 10.05
C THR A 161 1.55 3.51 8.98
N PRO A 162 0.98 4.73 9.00
CA PRO A 162 0.16 5.24 7.92
C PRO A 162 1.05 5.70 6.76
N LEU A 163 0.63 5.46 5.53
CA LEU A 163 1.32 5.91 4.32
C LEU A 163 0.53 7.09 3.75
N THR A 164 0.89 8.29 4.21
CA THR A 164 0.07 9.50 4.03
C THR A 164 0.65 10.41 2.96
N PHE A 165 -0.16 10.73 1.95
CA PHE A 165 0.20 11.71 0.93
C PHE A 165 0.15 13.14 1.49
N GLN A 166 1.12 13.96 1.12
CA GLN A 166 1.09 15.41 1.24
C GLN A 166 1.47 16.03 -0.10
N ASN A 167 0.94 17.23 -0.39
CA ASN A 167 1.31 18.02 -1.56
C ASN A 167 1.18 17.26 -2.90
N PHE A 168 0.15 16.41 -3.04
CA PHE A 168 -0.04 15.63 -4.27
C PHE A 168 -0.60 16.51 -5.39
N GLU A 169 0.09 16.51 -6.54
CA GLU A 169 -0.37 17.13 -7.78
C GLU A 169 -0.04 16.28 -9.01
N PHE A 170 -0.92 16.33 -10.01
CA PHE A 170 -0.65 15.89 -11.38
C PHE A 170 -0.39 17.13 -12.24
N ASN A 171 0.61 17.10 -13.11
CA ASN A 171 1.04 18.29 -13.85
C ASN A 171 1.22 19.47 -12.88
N GLU A 172 0.56 20.61 -13.13
CA GLU A 172 0.48 21.77 -12.23
C GLU A 172 -0.90 21.88 -11.54
N GLY A 173 -1.49 20.74 -11.17
CA GLY A 173 -2.79 20.63 -10.48
C GLY A 173 -3.97 20.19 -11.38
N ASP A 174 -3.73 19.85 -12.65
CA ASP A 174 -4.74 19.38 -13.61
C ASP A 174 -4.33 18.02 -14.22
N PRO A 175 -5.12 16.94 -14.06
CA PRO A 175 -6.42 16.88 -13.40
C PRO A 175 -6.34 17.06 -11.88
N PRO A 176 -7.44 17.51 -11.24
CA PRO A 176 -7.56 17.44 -9.79
C PRO A 176 -7.41 16.00 -9.31
N ASN A 177 -6.97 15.82 -8.06
CA ASN A 177 -6.74 14.51 -7.47
C ASN A 177 -7.52 14.32 -6.16
N THR A 178 -7.60 13.08 -5.70
CA THR A 178 -8.09 12.74 -4.35
C THR A 178 -7.28 11.59 -3.82
N THR A 179 -6.51 11.84 -2.75
CA THR A 179 -5.61 10.85 -2.16
C THR A 179 -6.30 10.00 -1.10
N VAL A 180 -6.08 8.69 -1.15
CA VAL A 180 -6.51 7.70 -0.16
C VAL A 180 -5.24 7.13 0.49
N PRO A 181 -4.97 7.41 1.79
CA PRO A 181 -3.75 6.94 2.44
C PRO A 181 -3.77 5.41 2.59
N GLY A 182 -2.57 4.83 2.51
CA GLY A 182 -2.32 3.42 2.78
C GLY A 182 -1.83 3.19 4.20
N SER A 183 -1.33 1.99 4.47
CA SER A 183 -0.72 1.67 5.76
C SER A 183 0.17 0.43 5.68
N LEU A 184 1.11 0.26 6.60
CA LEU A 184 1.67 -1.05 6.93
C LEU A 184 1.27 -1.44 8.35
N VAL A 185 0.90 -2.70 8.56
CA VAL A 185 0.89 -3.33 9.90
C VAL A 185 1.99 -4.40 9.97
N VAL A 186 2.79 -4.37 11.03
CA VAL A 186 3.82 -5.37 11.31
C VAL A 186 3.18 -6.62 11.90
N LEU A 187 3.23 -7.72 11.15
CA LEU A 187 2.78 -9.03 11.61
C LEU A 187 3.55 -9.48 12.84
N ALA A 188 2.83 -10.06 13.80
CA ALA A 188 3.39 -11.13 14.60
C ALA A 188 3.76 -12.28 13.66
N PRO A 189 4.92 -12.95 13.81
CA PRO A 189 5.05 -14.28 13.25
C PRO A 189 3.86 -15.10 13.72
N THR A 190 3.16 -15.78 12.80
CA THR A 190 2.09 -16.71 13.17
C THR A 190 2.74 -17.86 13.91
N ALA A 191 2.77 -17.78 15.23
CA ALA A 191 3.37 -18.77 16.09
C ALA A 191 2.76 -20.14 15.76
N ALA A 192 3.56 -21.00 15.10
CA ALA A 192 3.13 -22.34 14.79
C ALA A 192 2.77 -23.04 16.11
N GLN A 193 1.62 -23.68 16.15
CA GLN A 193 1.20 -24.47 17.31
C GLN A 193 2.00 -25.76 17.30
N VAL A 194 3.08 -25.79 18.07
CA VAL A 194 4.00 -26.92 18.19
C VAL A 194 3.73 -27.74 19.45
N VAL A 195 4.31 -28.94 19.50
CA VAL A 195 4.27 -29.81 20.66
C VAL A 195 5.59 -29.73 21.41
N VAL A 196 5.55 -29.51 22.71
CA VAL A 196 6.71 -29.68 23.60
C VAL A 196 6.58 -31.03 24.30
N SER A 197 7.54 -31.93 24.09
CA SER A 197 7.48 -33.30 24.57
C SER A 197 8.79 -33.77 25.18
N GLY A 198 8.68 -34.66 26.17
CA GLY A 198 9.83 -35.03 26.99
C GLY A 198 9.51 -36.10 28.01
N ARG A 199 10.39 -36.22 29.03
CA ARG A 199 10.30 -37.19 30.12
C ARG A 199 10.70 -36.56 31.45
N VAL A 200 9.88 -36.80 32.48
CA VAL A 200 10.18 -36.43 33.87
C VAL A 200 10.79 -37.63 34.61
N VAL A 201 11.91 -37.41 35.29
CA VAL A 201 12.69 -38.47 35.96
C VAL A 201 13.15 -38.06 37.37
N THR A 202 13.47 -39.04 38.21
CA THR A 202 14.31 -38.82 39.39
C THR A 202 15.79 -38.71 39.01
N ASN A 203 16.62 -38.22 39.93
CA ASN A 203 18.09 -38.29 39.82
C ASN A 203 18.63 -39.72 39.57
N SER A 204 17.86 -40.76 39.89
CA SER A 204 18.16 -42.17 39.56
C SER A 204 17.60 -42.66 38.21
N GLY A 205 17.12 -41.77 37.34
CA GLY A 205 16.62 -42.08 36.00
C GLY A 205 15.23 -42.75 35.93
N ARG A 206 14.61 -43.02 37.09
CA ARG A 206 13.26 -43.60 37.18
C ARG A 206 12.23 -42.57 36.72
N GLY A 207 11.31 -42.97 35.84
CA GLY A 207 10.23 -42.10 35.39
C GLY A 207 9.30 -41.69 36.53
N LEU A 208 8.89 -40.43 36.56
CA LEU A 208 7.92 -39.90 37.52
C LEU A 208 6.56 -39.72 36.84
N ALA A 209 5.56 -40.46 37.33
CA ALA A 209 4.22 -40.52 36.77
C ALA A 209 3.25 -39.53 37.43
N LYS A 210 2.25 -39.06 36.65
CA LYS A 210 1.26 -38.06 37.09
C LYS A 210 1.89 -36.74 37.56
N THR A 211 3.12 -36.46 37.11
CA THR A 211 3.78 -35.16 37.27
C THR A 211 3.07 -34.17 36.36
N VAL A 212 2.69 -33.01 36.90
CA VAL A 212 2.27 -31.87 36.07
C VAL A 212 3.53 -31.22 35.54
N VAL A 213 3.69 -31.15 34.22
CA VAL A 213 4.67 -30.29 33.57
C VAL A 213 3.94 -29.04 33.09
N THR A 214 4.52 -27.88 33.33
CA THR A 214 3.91 -26.57 33.07
C THR A 214 4.90 -25.67 32.35
N ILE A 215 4.45 -25.04 31.27
CA ILE A 215 5.12 -23.92 30.63
C ILE A 215 4.31 -22.63 30.83
N THR A 216 5.03 -21.53 31.05
CA THR A 216 4.45 -20.19 31.22
C THR A 216 5.18 -19.21 30.31
N ASP A 217 4.46 -18.40 29.53
CA ASP A 217 5.07 -17.35 28.70
C ASP A 217 5.35 -16.05 29.48
N GLY A 218 5.99 -15.09 28.81
CA GLY A 218 6.27 -13.75 29.38
C GLY A 218 5.03 -12.90 29.70
N SER A 219 3.83 -13.29 29.23
CA SER A 219 2.55 -12.65 29.57
C SER A 219 1.83 -13.37 30.72
N GLY A 220 2.38 -14.48 31.23
CA GLY A 220 1.78 -15.29 32.30
C GLY A 220 0.72 -16.28 31.82
N PHE A 221 0.56 -16.51 30.52
CA PHE A 221 -0.32 -17.56 30.01
C PHE A 221 0.33 -18.95 30.24
N VAL A 222 -0.48 -19.91 30.67
CA VAL A 222 0.00 -21.20 31.17
C VAL A 222 -0.53 -22.36 30.33
N ARG A 223 0.34 -23.30 29.96
CA ARG A 223 -0.02 -24.59 29.35
C ARG A 223 0.60 -25.74 30.15
N SER A 224 -0.10 -26.85 30.27
CA SER A 224 0.37 -28.00 31.07
C SER A 224 0.05 -29.34 30.41
N GLY A 225 0.87 -30.34 30.75
CA GLY A 225 0.67 -31.74 30.38
C GLY A 225 1.01 -32.66 31.55
N PHE A 226 0.39 -33.85 31.59
CA PHE A 226 0.68 -34.86 32.61
C PHE A 226 1.66 -35.90 32.08
N SER A 227 2.57 -36.36 32.94
CA SER A 227 3.44 -37.50 32.64
C SER A 227 2.73 -38.85 32.81
N ASN A 228 3.02 -39.80 31.93
CA ASN A 228 2.56 -41.19 32.03
C ASN A 228 3.37 -42.02 33.03
N SER A 229 3.05 -43.31 33.19
CA SER A 229 3.72 -44.25 34.11
C SER A 229 5.24 -44.34 33.96
N PHE A 230 5.77 -44.08 32.75
CA PHE A 230 7.19 -44.11 32.44
C PHE A 230 7.86 -42.73 32.47
N GLY A 231 7.11 -41.68 32.79
CA GLY A 231 7.57 -40.30 32.90
C GLY A 231 7.34 -39.44 31.65
N TYR A 232 6.89 -39.99 30.52
CA TYR A 232 6.76 -39.22 29.28
C TYR A 232 5.56 -38.27 29.32
N PHE A 233 5.74 -37.06 28.80
CA PHE A 233 4.72 -36.02 28.72
C PHE A 233 4.70 -35.35 27.33
N GLN A 234 3.57 -34.72 27.00
CA GLN A 234 3.41 -33.83 25.85
C GLN A 234 2.57 -32.62 26.28
N ILE A 235 2.91 -31.44 25.79
CA ILE A 235 2.13 -30.20 25.89
C ILE A 235 1.85 -29.75 24.46
N PHE A 236 0.57 -29.58 24.13
CA PHE A 236 0.09 -29.23 22.81
C PHE A 236 -0.16 -27.72 22.67
N ASP A 237 -0.35 -27.30 21.43
CA ASP A 237 -0.72 -25.95 21.03
C ASP A 237 0.22 -24.86 21.56
N VAL A 238 1.50 -25.18 21.72
CA VAL A 238 2.52 -24.25 22.24
C VAL A 238 2.88 -23.27 21.11
N PRO A 239 2.74 -21.95 21.30
CA PRO A 239 3.19 -20.97 20.31
C PRO A 239 4.72 -21.03 20.12
N ALA A 240 5.17 -21.29 18.89
CA ALA A 240 6.58 -21.16 18.51
C ALA A 240 7.03 -19.69 18.32
N GLY A 241 8.33 -19.44 18.39
CA GLY A 241 8.95 -18.11 18.32
C GLY A 241 8.89 -17.36 19.65
N SER A 242 8.99 -18.06 20.78
CA SER A 242 8.92 -17.47 22.13
C SER A 242 9.69 -18.26 23.17
N THR A 243 10.16 -17.58 24.22
CA THR A 243 10.81 -18.20 25.38
C THR A 243 9.84 -18.37 26.52
N TYR A 244 9.81 -19.58 27.09
CA TYR A 244 8.92 -20.00 28.17
C TYR A 244 9.72 -20.29 29.45
N PHE A 245 9.07 -20.19 30.60
CA PHE A 245 9.51 -20.85 31.82
C PHE A 245 8.87 -22.23 31.90
N ILE A 246 9.67 -23.31 31.87
CA ILE A 246 9.19 -24.67 32.12
C ILE A 246 9.48 -25.10 33.56
N SER A 247 8.54 -25.84 34.15
CA SER A 247 8.69 -26.44 35.48
C SER A 247 7.88 -27.74 35.59
N ALA A 248 8.19 -28.54 36.61
CA ALA A 248 7.45 -29.76 36.93
C ALA A 248 6.99 -29.78 38.39
N ARG A 249 5.89 -30.48 38.68
CA ARG A 249 5.35 -30.67 40.04
C ARG A 249 4.85 -32.11 40.24
N ALA A 250 5.43 -32.79 41.23
CA ALA A 250 5.00 -34.11 41.68
C ALA A 250 5.00 -34.17 43.22
N LYS A 251 4.17 -35.04 43.82
CA LYS A 251 4.08 -35.14 45.28
C LYS A 251 5.38 -35.70 45.86
N GLY A 252 6.00 -34.92 46.75
CA GLY A 252 7.24 -35.32 47.43
C GLY A 252 8.50 -35.20 46.57
N TYR A 253 8.45 -34.40 45.49
CA TYR A 253 9.63 -34.08 44.66
C TYR A 253 9.72 -32.58 44.39
N THR A 254 10.94 -32.04 44.33
CA THR A 254 11.20 -30.66 43.88
C THR A 254 11.86 -30.63 42.50
N PHE A 255 11.61 -29.55 41.77
CA PHE A 255 12.16 -29.29 40.43
C PHE A 255 12.52 -27.81 40.32
N ALA A 256 13.62 -27.51 39.63
CA ALA A 256 13.92 -26.16 39.17
C ALA A 256 12.88 -25.68 38.13
N SER A 257 12.81 -24.36 37.95
CA SER A 257 12.19 -23.76 36.78
C SER A 257 13.29 -23.36 35.80
N GLU A 258 13.15 -23.74 34.54
CA GLU A 258 14.16 -23.54 33.49
C GLU A 258 13.61 -22.64 32.39
N LEU A 259 14.50 -21.92 31.69
CA LEU A 259 14.15 -21.18 30.47
C LEU A 259 14.18 -22.13 29.26
N LEU A 260 13.11 -22.11 28.48
CA LEU A 260 12.90 -22.96 27.31
C LEU A 260 12.56 -22.08 26.09
N PRO A 261 13.53 -21.77 25.21
CA PRO A 261 13.23 -21.17 23.91
C PRO A 261 12.53 -22.22 23.02
N VAL A 262 11.35 -21.89 22.51
CA VAL A 262 10.53 -22.77 21.66
C VAL A 262 10.45 -22.14 20.27
N GLU A 263 11.39 -22.49 19.41
CA GLU A 263 11.42 -22.05 18.00
C GLU A 263 10.67 -23.02 17.06
N ASP A 264 10.59 -24.30 17.44
CA ASP A 264 9.88 -25.38 16.74
C ASP A 264 9.51 -26.51 17.73
N GLN A 265 8.96 -27.62 17.26
CA GLN A 265 8.59 -28.80 18.05
C GLN A 265 9.77 -29.38 18.85
N ILE A 266 9.66 -29.34 20.18
CA ILE A 266 10.66 -29.90 21.08
C ILE A 266 10.32 -31.36 21.40
N THR A 267 11.32 -32.23 21.24
CA THR A 267 11.21 -33.65 21.59
C THR A 267 12.36 -34.09 22.50
N GLY A 268 12.09 -35.02 23.40
CA GLY A 268 13.12 -35.61 24.27
C GLY A 268 13.61 -34.74 25.42
N LEU A 269 12.93 -33.64 25.77
CA LEU A 269 13.30 -32.79 26.91
C LEU A 269 13.30 -33.61 28.22
N ILE A 270 14.33 -33.48 29.05
CA ILE A 270 14.44 -34.21 30.33
C ILE A 270 14.30 -33.23 31.50
N LEU A 271 13.30 -33.46 32.36
CA LEU A 271 13.13 -32.73 33.62
C LEU A 271 13.48 -33.65 34.79
N THR A 272 14.47 -33.28 35.59
CA THR A 272 15.00 -34.12 36.67
C THR A 272 14.59 -33.57 38.03
N ALA A 273 14.05 -34.42 38.91
CA ALA A 273 13.76 -34.06 40.29
C ALA A 273 15.05 -33.96 41.12
N GLU A 274 15.16 -32.88 41.90
CA GLU A 274 16.36 -32.56 42.69
C GLU A 274 16.42 -33.34 44.01
N GLN A 275 15.28 -33.48 44.69
CA GLN A 275 15.06 -34.30 45.89
C GLN A 275 13.67 -34.93 45.82
#